data_AF-A0A1F3YN81-F1
#
_entry.id   AF-A0A1F3YN81-F1
#
_cell.length_a   1.000
_cell.length_b   1.000
_cell.length_c   1.000
_cell.angle_alpha   90.00
_cell.angle_beta   90.00
_cell.angle_gamma   90.00
#
_symmetry.space_group_name_H-M   'P 1'
#
loop_
_entity.id
_entity.type
_entity.pdbx_description
1 polymer ?
#
loop_
_entity_poly.entity_id
_entity_poly.type
_entity_poly.pdbx_seq_one_letter_code
_entity_poly.pdbx_strand_id
1 'polypeptide(L)'
;MITRLDRLVDAVQTNCHIADARHAGDLTLCTYLLEMREFYRWEHGTAFTEQPARAEIGTWIAERETLWESLADADFLPLPLEGSQFEPFDSPAINEALAPHGLVYGAGVERFGKPQFFLGELERLEQRRGLRILIAGCEYARNLSAAPATLLDTTIQLRRESLRRWLWEKFEGWGVKKPGGALHAALLAYGFDLDPEAALARMADAEGETMILHELGEFEAGQWLGGEWQAMCAGFTGRRAELVARALRDNLADCLVTLPTLLDRGAARSIHFWFSNFDGIRRELFPRLADAYAAWCEGNQGAFAAAIAAGREHWLDRCVLALSLHRDRGAGAESPIAGLLDAADARL
;
A
#
# COMPACT_ATOMS: atom_id res chain seq x y z
N MET A 1 -15.12 14.76 -22.23
CA MET A 1 -15.23 15.55 -20.99
C MET A 1 -16.50 15.09 -20.32
N ILE A 2 -16.38 14.47 -19.13
CA ILE A 2 -17.54 13.97 -18.39
C ILE A 2 -18.48 15.13 -18.07
N THR A 3 -19.75 14.94 -18.40
CA THR A 3 -20.82 15.83 -17.94
C THR A 3 -20.95 15.68 -16.42
N ARG A 4 -20.85 16.79 -15.68
CA ARG A 4 -20.92 16.81 -14.21
C ARG A 4 -19.79 16.08 -13.46
N LEU A 5 -18.54 16.22 -13.92
CA LEU A 5 -17.38 15.67 -13.20
C LEU A 5 -17.32 16.15 -11.73
N ASP A 6 -17.75 17.39 -11.45
CA ASP A 6 -17.93 17.95 -10.09
C ASP A 6 -18.72 16.99 -9.19
N ARG A 7 -19.87 16.51 -9.66
CA ARG A 7 -20.75 15.62 -8.88
C ARG A 7 -20.15 14.25 -8.65
N LEU A 8 -19.42 13.72 -9.63
CA LEU A 8 -18.74 12.44 -9.47
C LEU A 8 -17.64 12.55 -8.42
N VAL A 9 -16.81 13.59 -8.51
CA VAL A 9 -15.75 13.88 -7.54
C VAL A 9 -16.35 14.02 -6.13
N ASP A 10 -17.42 14.81 -5.97
CA ASP A 10 -18.10 15.01 -4.69
C ASP A 10 -18.64 13.69 -4.11
N ALA A 11 -19.24 12.84 -4.94
CA ALA A 11 -19.78 11.55 -4.50
C ALA A 11 -18.66 10.60 -4.05
N VAL A 12 -17.57 10.49 -4.81
CA VAL A 12 -16.41 9.66 -4.44
C VAL A 12 -15.76 10.19 -3.17
N GLN A 13 -15.52 11.50 -3.06
CA GLN A 13 -14.92 12.10 -1.88
C GLN A 13 -15.81 11.96 -0.64
N THR A 14 -17.13 12.00 -0.80
CA THR A 14 -18.07 11.71 0.29
C THR A 14 -17.93 10.26 0.76
N ASN A 15 -17.82 9.29 -0.16
CA ASN A 15 -17.55 7.89 0.21
C ASN A 15 -16.21 7.72 0.92
N CYS A 16 -15.16 8.45 0.50
CA CYS A 16 -13.90 8.52 1.23
C CYS A 16 -14.11 9.00 2.68
N HIS A 17 -14.85 10.10 2.86
CA HIS A 17 -15.14 10.64 4.19
C HIS A 17 -15.97 9.72 5.06
N ILE A 18 -16.97 9.02 4.50
CA ILE A 18 -17.74 8.01 5.24
C ILE A 18 -16.81 6.89 5.72
N ALA A 19 -15.91 6.40 4.86
CA ALA A 19 -14.95 5.37 5.24
C ALA A 19 -13.96 5.87 6.30
N ASP A 20 -13.43 7.08 6.18
CA ASP A 20 -12.51 7.64 7.17
C ASP A 20 -13.20 8.00 8.50
N ALA A 21 -14.45 8.46 8.48
CA ALA A 21 -15.24 8.70 9.69
C ALA A 21 -15.36 7.45 10.57
N ARG A 22 -15.45 6.26 9.94
CA ARG A 22 -15.56 4.98 10.63
C ARG A 22 -14.23 4.43 11.14
N HIS A 23 -13.12 4.78 10.50
CA HIS A 23 -11.85 4.07 10.68
C HIS A 23 -10.65 4.95 11.05
N ALA A 24 -10.73 6.29 10.95
CA ALA A 24 -9.61 7.15 11.28
C ALA A 24 -9.26 7.09 12.78
N GLY A 25 -10.24 6.79 13.64
CA GLY A 25 -10.04 6.55 15.07
C GLY A 25 -9.24 5.28 15.41
N ASP A 26 -9.00 4.38 14.45
CA ASP A 26 -8.14 3.21 14.65
C ASP A 26 -6.64 3.54 14.66
N LEU A 27 -6.27 4.73 14.20
CA LEU A 27 -4.90 5.21 14.15
C LEU A 27 -4.42 5.67 15.54
N THR A 28 -3.13 5.49 15.82
CA THR A 28 -2.52 6.17 16.98
C THR A 28 -2.51 7.67 16.75
N LEU A 29 -2.58 8.47 17.82
CA LEU A 29 -2.62 9.94 17.73
C LEU A 29 -1.49 10.52 16.85
N CYS A 30 -0.27 10.02 17.01
CA CYS A 30 0.86 10.50 16.21
C CYS A 30 0.68 10.20 14.71
N THR A 31 0.25 8.98 14.38
CA THR A 31 -0.03 8.59 12.98
C THR A 31 -1.18 9.42 12.42
N TYR A 32 -2.28 9.54 13.17
CA TYR A 32 -3.45 10.32 12.79
C TYR A 32 -3.11 11.77 12.44
N LEU A 33 -2.32 12.45 13.28
CA LEU A 33 -1.93 13.84 13.04
C LEU A 33 -0.99 14.00 11.83
N LEU A 34 -0.15 13.01 11.54
CA LEU A 34 0.69 13.02 10.34
C LEU A 34 -0.16 12.86 9.08
N GLU A 35 -1.07 11.88 9.07
CA GLU A 35 -1.99 11.64 7.95
C GLU A 35 -2.92 12.85 7.71
N MET A 36 -3.43 13.48 8.79
CA MET A 36 -4.28 14.68 8.68
C MET A 36 -3.52 15.85 8.06
N ARG A 37 -2.27 16.07 8.47
CA ARG A 37 -1.43 17.11 7.87
C ARG A 37 -1.19 16.85 6.38
N GLU A 38 -0.93 15.61 5.99
CA GLU A 38 -0.74 15.29 4.58
C GLU A 38 -2.05 15.41 3.78
N PHE A 39 -3.17 15.00 4.36
CA PHE A 39 -4.47 15.14 3.73
C PHE A 39 -4.86 16.60 3.53
N TYR A 40 -4.57 17.49 4.49
CA TYR A 40 -4.68 18.93 4.34
C TYR A 40 -3.87 19.43 3.13
N ARG A 41 -2.59 19.03 3.03
CA ARG A 41 -1.69 19.46 1.94
C ARG A 41 -2.17 18.98 0.58
N TRP A 42 -2.72 17.78 0.50
CA TRP A 42 -3.31 17.26 -0.71
C TRP A 42 -4.53 18.09 -1.13
N GLU A 43 -5.48 18.29 -0.22
CA GLU A 43 -6.73 19.01 -0.50
C GLU A 43 -6.48 20.48 -0.93
N HIS A 44 -5.45 21.12 -0.36
CA HIS A 44 -5.10 22.50 -0.68
C HIS A 44 -4.10 22.65 -1.83
N GLY A 45 -3.67 21.54 -2.47
CA GLY A 45 -2.69 21.59 -3.55
C GLY A 45 -1.33 22.16 -3.13
N THR A 46 -0.97 22.04 -1.85
CA THR A 46 0.25 22.58 -1.27
C THR A 46 1.49 21.92 -1.87
N ALA A 47 2.54 22.70 -2.12
CA ALA A 47 3.81 22.19 -2.63
C ALA A 47 4.51 21.29 -1.60
N PHE A 48 5.39 20.38 -2.08
CA PHE A 48 6.13 19.48 -1.20
C PHE A 48 7.02 20.20 -0.19
N THR A 49 7.63 21.32 -0.58
CA THR A 49 8.54 22.09 0.28
C THR A 49 7.81 23.06 1.22
N GLU A 50 6.51 23.25 1.03
CA GLU A 50 5.73 24.21 1.78
C GLU A 50 5.21 23.60 3.09
N GLN A 51 5.33 24.36 4.18
CA GLN A 51 4.84 23.97 5.49
C GLN A 51 3.64 24.84 5.88
N PRO A 52 2.42 24.28 5.92
CA PRO A 52 1.24 25.05 6.32
C PRO A 52 1.33 25.51 7.77
N ALA A 53 0.66 26.61 8.11
CA ALA A 53 0.67 27.11 9.47
C ALA A 53 -0.07 26.16 10.41
N ARG A 54 0.49 25.92 11.61
CA ARG A 54 -0.12 25.00 12.60
C ARG A 54 -1.54 25.39 12.99
N ALA A 55 -1.84 26.69 13.05
CA ALA A 55 -3.17 27.19 13.38
C ALA A 55 -4.19 26.85 12.30
N GLU A 56 -3.80 26.98 11.02
CA GLU A 56 -4.65 26.65 9.86
C GLU A 56 -4.96 25.16 9.83
N ILE A 57 -3.94 24.31 9.99
CA ILE A 57 -4.11 22.86 10.09
C ILE A 57 -5.04 22.52 11.27
N GLY A 58 -4.85 23.15 12.43
CA GLY A 58 -5.67 22.89 13.61
C GLY A 58 -7.15 23.22 13.40
N THR A 59 -7.45 24.36 12.77
CA THR A 59 -8.83 24.74 12.41
C THR A 59 -9.43 23.76 11.40
N TRP A 60 -8.68 23.41 10.35
CA TRP A 60 -9.15 22.46 9.34
C TRP A 60 -9.39 21.05 9.91
N ILE A 61 -8.54 20.56 10.83
CA ILE A 61 -8.75 19.26 11.49
C ILE A 61 -10.08 19.27 12.24
N ALA A 62 -10.39 20.32 13.00
CA ALA A 62 -11.65 20.41 13.74
C ALA A 62 -12.88 20.45 12.80
N GLU A 63 -12.79 21.15 11.67
CA GLU A 63 -13.83 21.16 10.64
C GLU A 63 -14.01 19.78 10.01
N ARG A 64 -12.91 19.09 9.71
CA ARG A 64 -12.91 17.73 9.15
C ARG A 64 -13.51 16.71 10.11
N GLU A 65 -13.14 16.77 11.38
CA GLU A 65 -13.69 15.92 12.45
C GLU A 65 -15.20 16.15 12.59
N THR A 66 -15.65 17.41 12.60
CA THR A 66 -17.09 17.75 12.65
C THR A 66 -17.86 17.15 11.47
N LEU A 67 -17.28 17.21 10.26
CA LEU A 67 -17.87 16.56 9.08
C LEU A 67 -17.94 15.05 9.25
N TRP A 68 -16.85 14.41 9.69
CA TRP A 68 -16.81 12.97 9.87
C TRP A 68 -17.79 12.47 10.93
N GLU A 69 -17.94 13.18 12.05
CA GLU A 69 -18.96 12.89 13.06
C GLU A 69 -20.37 12.86 12.45
N SER A 70 -20.66 13.74 11.49
CA SER A 70 -21.96 13.76 10.79
C SER A 70 -22.16 12.61 9.79
N LEU A 71 -21.08 11.93 9.38
CA LEU A 71 -21.09 10.91 8.32
C LEU A 71 -20.86 9.48 8.82
N ALA A 72 -20.48 9.27 10.08
CA ALA A 72 -20.09 7.96 10.61
C ALA A 72 -21.14 6.86 10.34
N ASP A 73 -22.42 7.21 10.46
CA ASP A 73 -23.56 6.30 10.26
C ASP A 73 -24.18 6.37 8.86
N ALA A 74 -23.61 7.15 7.92
CA ALA A 74 -24.19 7.34 6.60
C ALA A 74 -23.87 6.18 5.64
N ASP A 75 -24.83 5.75 4.82
CA ASP A 75 -24.57 4.76 3.77
C ASP A 75 -23.66 5.32 2.66
N PHE A 76 -22.88 4.43 2.02
CA PHE A 76 -22.11 4.83 0.84
C PHE A 76 -23.04 5.26 -0.30
N LEU A 77 -22.67 6.36 -0.94
CA LEU A 77 -23.43 6.94 -2.03
C LEU A 77 -23.16 6.19 -3.33
N PRO A 78 -24.18 5.99 -4.17
CA PRO A 78 -23.98 5.57 -5.55
C PRO A 78 -23.25 6.66 -6.34
N LEU A 79 -22.50 6.27 -7.36
CA LEU A 79 -21.73 7.19 -8.18
C LEU A 79 -22.52 7.67 -9.40
N PRO A 80 -22.75 8.99 -9.57
CA PRO A 80 -23.41 9.53 -10.74
C PRO A 80 -22.43 9.61 -11.92
N LEU A 81 -22.68 8.83 -12.98
CA LEU A 81 -21.84 8.82 -14.17
C LEU A 81 -22.70 8.69 -15.44
N GLU A 82 -22.55 9.66 -16.35
CA GLU A 82 -23.25 9.73 -17.64
C GLU A 82 -24.79 9.57 -17.58
N GLY A 83 -25.41 10.01 -16.47
CA GLY A 83 -26.86 9.89 -16.27
C GLY A 83 -27.30 8.56 -15.66
N SER A 84 -26.36 7.65 -15.40
CA SER A 84 -26.56 6.42 -14.63
C SER A 84 -26.05 6.58 -13.19
N GLN A 85 -26.44 5.62 -12.34
CA GLN A 85 -25.98 5.48 -10.96
C GLN A 85 -25.28 4.13 -10.85
N PHE A 86 -24.07 4.11 -10.30
CA PHE A 86 -23.28 2.90 -10.11
C PHE A 86 -23.11 2.59 -8.63
N GLU A 87 -23.13 1.31 -8.28
CA GLU A 87 -22.80 0.86 -6.92
C GLU A 87 -21.31 1.16 -6.63
N PRO A 88 -20.98 1.71 -5.45
CA PRO A 88 -19.65 2.26 -5.19
C PRO A 88 -18.52 1.23 -5.21
N PHE A 89 -18.83 -0.07 -5.03
CA PHE A 89 -17.84 -1.15 -5.10
C PHE A 89 -17.75 -1.82 -6.48
N ASP A 90 -18.58 -1.43 -7.45
CA ASP A 90 -18.52 -1.96 -8.82
C ASP A 90 -17.42 -1.25 -9.64
N SER A 91 -16.18 -1.40 -9.17
CA SER A 91 -14.99 -0.84 -9.82
C SER A 91 -14.87 -1.22 -11.30
N PRO A 92 -15.18 -2.47 -11.74
CA PRO A 92 -15.13 -2.82 -13.15
C PRO A 92 -16.09 -1.98 -14.01
N ALA A 93 -17.37 -1.89 -13.65
CA ALA A 93 -18.36 -1.16 -14.45
C ALA A 93 -18.08 0.35 -14.46
N ILE A 94 -17.69 0.92 -13.30
CA ILE A 94 -17.31 2.33 -13.20
C ILE A 94 -16.10 2.63 -14.09
N ASN A 95 -15.05 1.81 -14.04
CA ASN A 95 -13.85 2.04 -14.85
C ASN A 95 -14.08 1.84 -16.34
N GLU A 96 -15.01 0.97 -16.76
CA GLU A 96 -15.40 0.85 -18.17
C GLU A 96 -16.02 2.16 -18.69
N ALA A 97 -16.91 2.77 -17.90
CA ALA A 97 -17.53 4.05 -18.24
C ALA A 97 -16.57 5.25 -18.11
N LEU A 98 -15.56 5.18 -17.25
CA LEU A 98 -14.56 6.25 -17.09
C LEU A 98 -13.44 6.22 -18.13
N ALA A 99 -13.13 5.05 -18.70
CA ALA A 99 -12.00 4.88 -19.62
C ALA A 99 -11.99 5.86 -20.82
N PRO A 100 -13.11 6.16 -21.50
CA PRO A 100 -13.14 7.13 -22.60
C PRO A 100 -12.77 8.57 -22.20
N HIS A 101 -12.81 8.87 -20.90
CA HIS A 101 -12.54 10.21 -20.36
C HIS A 101 -11.16 10.35 -19.73
N GLY A 102 -10.33 9.29 -19.80
CA GLY A 102 -8.99 9.31 -19.22
C GLY A 102 -9.00 9.36 -17.69
N LEU A 103 -9.99 8.72 -17.05
CA LEU A 103 -10.11 8.63 -15.60
C LEU A 103 -10.05 7.19 -15.12
N VAL A 104 -9.66 7.02 -13.86
CA VAL A 104 -9.63 5.75 -13.16
C VAL A 104 -10.23 5.90 -11.76
N TYR A 105 -11.00 4.89 -11.39
CA TYR A 105 -11.62 4.75 -10.08
C TYR A 105 -11.11 3.49 -9.39
N GLY A 106 -10.91 3.57 -8.08
CA GLY A 106 -10.63 2.39 -7.26
C GLY A 106 -11.55 2.34 -6.07
N ALA A 107 -12.12 1.16 -5.80
CA ALA A 107 -12.80 0.85 -4.57
C ALA A 107 -12.41 -0.55 -4.08
N GLY A 108 -12.26 -0.72 -2.77
CA GLY A 108 -11.92 -2.01 -2.18
C GLY A 108 -12.05 -2.02 -0.67
N VAL A 109 -11.76 -3.18 -0.08
CA VAL A 109 -11.71 -3.36 1.37
C VAL A 109 -10.30 -3.80 1.75
N GLU A 110 -9.66 -3.01 2.59
CA GLU A 110 -8.29 -3.25 3.04
C GLU A 110 -8.23 -4.03 4.37
N ARG A 111 -7.07 -3.96 5.02
CA ARG A 111 -6.81 -4.53 6.34
C ARG A 111 -7.88 -4.10 7.35
N PHE A 112 -8.28 -5.02 8.21
CA PHE A 112 -9.29 -4.78 9.25
C PHE A 112 -10.66 -4.33 8.72
N GLY A 113 -10.97 -4.65 7.46
CA GLY A 113 -12.28 -4.35 6.87
C GLY A 113 -12.49 -2.89 6.48
N LYS A 114 -11.43 -2.06 6.46
CA LYS A 114 -11.54 -0.64 6.11
C LYS A 114 -11.85 -0.47 4.61
N PRO A 115 -12.98 0.15 4.23
CA PRO A 115 -13.24 0.50 2.84
C PRO A 115 -12.30 1.60 2.35
N GLN A 116 -11.93 1.54 1.07
CA GLN A 116 -11.17 2.58 0.39
C GLN A 116 -11.80 2.94 -0.95
N PHE A 117 -11.68 4.22 -1.30
CA PHE A 117 -12.15 4.82 -2.54
C PHE A 117 -11.13 5.85 -3.04
N PHE A 118 -10.99 5.97 -4.36
CA PHE A 118 -10.34 7.12 -4.97
C PHE A 118 -10.81 7.33 -6.41
N LEU A 119 -10.59 8.54 -6.91
CA LEU A 119 -10.78 8.91 -8.31
C LEU A 119 -9.59 9.74 -8.76
N GLY A 120 -9.05 9.44 -9.94
CA GLY A 120 -7.95 10.22 -10.51
C GLY A 120 -7.86 10.11 -12.02
N GLU A 121 -6.88 10.81 -12.58
CA GLU A 121 -6.53 10.75 -14.00
C GLU A 121 -5.88 9.40 -14.31
N LEU A 122 -6.32 8.73 -15.37
CA LEU A 122 -5.65 7.56 -15.91
C LEU A 122 -4.45 8.03 -16.74
N GLU A 123 -3.26 7.99 -16.15
CA GLU A 123 -2.02 8.36 -16.83
C GLU A 123 -1.57 7.26 -17.78
N ARG A 124 -1.66 6.00 -17.35
CA ARG A 124 -1.22 4.86 -18.15
C ARG A 124 -2.00 3.59 -17.83
N LEU A 125 -2.24 2.81 -18.88
CA LEU A 125 -2.78 1.46 -18.79
C LEU A 125 -1.76 0.49 -19.37
N GLU A 126 -1.43 -0.55 -18.60
CA GLU A 126 -0.55 -1.63 -19.04
C GLU A 126 -1.20 -2.99 -18.81
N GLN A 127 -0.68 -4.02 -19.49
CA GLN A 127 -1.00 -5.41 -19.19
C GLN A 127 0.29 -6.19 -18.96
N ARG A 128 0.36 -6.93 -17.85
CA ARG A 128 1.51 -7.78 -17.51
C ARG A 128 1.03 -9.06 -16.85
N ARG A 129 1.51 -10.21 -17.32
CA ARG A 129 1.18 -11.55 -16.76
C ARG A 129 -0.33 -11.81 -16.60
N GLY A 130 -1.15 -11.30 -17.53
CA GLY A 130 -2.61 -11.42 -17.47
C GLY A 130 -3.31 -10.45 -16.52
N LEU A 131 -2.56 -9.58 -15.83
CA LEU A 131 -3.10 -8.51 -15.00
C LEU A 131 -3.22 -7.20 -15.77
N ARG A 132 -4.26 -6.43 -15.43
CA ARG A 132 -4.42 -5.05 -15.85
C ARG A 132 -3.72 -4.15 -14.83
N ILE A 133 -2.86 -3.23 -15.28
CA ILE A 133 -2.20 -2.26 -14.41
C ILE A 133 -2.69 -0.88 -14.80
N LEU A 134 -3.33 -0.20 -13.85
CA LEU A 134 -3.85 1.15 -13.98
C LEU A 134 -2.96 2.09 -13.19
N ILE A 135 -2.33 3.04 -13.87
CA ILE A 135 -1.48 4.05 -13.24
C ILE A 135 -2.26 5.35 -13.20
N ALA A 136 -2.64 5.76 -11.99
CA ALA A 136 -3.32 7.01 -11.71
C ALA A 136 -2.30 8.14 -11.51
N GLY A 137 -2.55 9.28 -12.15
CA GLY A 137 -1.76 10.50 -12.03
C GLY A 137 -2.26 11.38 -10.90
N CYS A 138 -2.83 12.53 -11.25
CA CYS A 138 -3.49 13.46 -10.33
C CYS A 138 -4.75 12.85 -9.72
N GLU A 139 -4.95 13.02 -8.42
CA GLU A 139 -6.09 12.48 -7.68
C GLU A 139 -7.11 13.58 -7.39
N TYR A 140 -8.37 13.33 -7.75
CA TYR A 140 -9.49 14.26 -7.51
C TYR A 140 -10.26 13.93 -6.23
N ALA A 141 -10.23 12.67 -5.80
CA ALA A 141 -10.81 12.24 -4.53
C ALA A 141 -9.98 11.10 -3.94
N ARG A 142 -9.78 11.12 -2.61
CA ARG A 142 -9.10 10.05 -1.87
C ARG A 142 -9.48 9.99 -0.40
N ASN A 143 -9.25 8.84 0.20
CA ASN A 143 -9.19 8.67 1.64
C ASN A 143 -8.02 9.44 2.29
N LEU A 144 -8.13 9.61 3.61
CA LEU A 144 -7.09 10.09 4.51
C LEU A 144 -5.78 9.34 4.25
N SER A 145 -5.83 8.02 4.52
CA SER A 145 -4.72 7.11 4.21
C SER A 145 -4.88 6.60 2.79
N ALA A 146 -3.86 6.80 1.97
CA ALA A 146 -3.89 6.49 0.55
C ALA A 146 -2.74 5.54 0.20
N ALA A 147 -3.06 4.23 0.13
CA ALA A 147 -2.09 3.22 -0.26
C ALA A 147 -1.60 3.50 -1.70
N PRO A 148 -0.28 3.62 -1.93
CA PRO A 148 0.24 3.95 -3.26
C PRO A 148 -0.02 2.86 -4.32
N ALA A 149 -0.14 1.60 -3.92
CA ALA A 149 -0.47 0.51 -4.81
C ALA A 149 -1.41 -0.49 -4.15
N THR A 150 -2.32 -1.07 -4.93
CA THR A 150 -3.23 -2.13 -4.48
C THR A 150 -3.50 -3.13 -5.60
N LEU A 151 -3.65 -4.40 -5.23
CA LEU A 151 -4.21 -5.45 -6.09
C LEU A 151 -5.65 -5.73 -5.70
N LEU A 152 -6.57 -5.60 -6.66
CA LEU A 152 -7.95 -6.07 -6.56
C LEU A 152 -8.23 -7.04 -7.70
N ASP A 153 -8.52 -8.30 -7.34
CA ASP A 153 -8.72 -9.43 -8.27
C ASP A 153 -7.56 -9.58 -9.28
N THR A 154 -7.74 -9.03 -10.48
CA THR A 154 -6.77 -9.08 -11.59
C THR A 154 -6.31 -7.69 -12.03
N THR A 155 -6.60 -6.67 -11.23
CA THR A 155 -6.26 -5.27 -11.51
C THR A 155 -5.35 -4.72 -10.43
N ILE A 156 -4.14 -4.31 -10.84
CA ILE A 156 -3.21 -3.54 -10.03
C ILE A 156 -3.50 -2.06 -10.27
N GLN A 157 -3.61 -1.28 -9.20
CA GLN A 157 -3.75 0.17 -9.26
C GLN A 157 -2.53 0.80 -8.61
N LEU A 158 -1.80 1.64 -9.34
CA LEU A 158 -0.68 2.43 -8.84
C LEU A 158 -1.07 3.90 -8.84
N ARG A 159 -1.05 4.55 -7.69
CA ARG A 159 -1.45 5.94 -7.46
C ARG A 159 -0.20 6.81 -7.35
N ARG A 160 0.23 7.41 -8.48
CA ARG A 160 1.51 8.11 -8.60
C ARG A 160 1.58 9.35 -7.71
N GLU A 161 0.51 10.11 -7.56
CA GLU A 161 0.48 11.25 -6.63
C GLU A 161 0.65 10.78 -5.18
N SER A 162 -0.16 9.81 -4.73
CA SER A 162 -0.03 9.19 -3.40
C SER A 162 1.37 8.63 -3.14
N LEU A 163 1.99 7.98 -4.14
CA LEU A 163 3.38 7.51 -4.04
C LEU A 163 4.36 8.67 -3.79
N ARG A 164 4.27 9.76 -4.55
CA ARG A 164 5.15 10.93 -4.38
C ARG A 164 4.99 11.55 -3.01
N ARG A 165 3.76 11.68 -2.52
CA ARG A 165 3.46 12.23 -1.19
C ARG A 165 4.06 11.35 -0.09
N TRP A 166 3.85 10.05 -0.16
CA TRP A 166 4.41 9.09 0.80
C TRP A 166 5.95 9.06 0.80
N LEU A 167 6.58 9.11 -0.38
CA LEU A 167 8.04 9.20 -0.49
C LEU A 167 8.58 10.51 0.10
N TRP A 168 7.88 11.62 -0.11
CA TRP A 168 8.25 12.90 0.46
C TRP A 168 8.15 12.90 1.98
N GLU A 169 7.07 12.35 2.55
CA GLU A 169 6.92 12.22 4.00
C GLU A 169 8.05 11.37 4.63
N LYS A 170 8.48 10.29 3.95
CA LYS A 170 9.66 9.52 4.36
C LYS A 170 10.93 10.36 4.36
N PHE A 171 11.14 11.17 3.32
CA PHE A 171 12.28 12.07 3.23
C PHE A 171 12.26 13.13 4.34
N GLU A 172 11.11 13.77 4.60
CA GLU A 172 10.94 14.76 5.68
C GLU A 172 11.18 14.13 7.06
N GLY A 173 10.60 12.97 7.32
CA GLY A 173 10.79 12.23 8.56
C GLY A 173 12.24 11.82 8.78
N TRP A 174 12.92 11.35 7.73
CA TRP A 174 14.35 11.06 7.76
C TRP A 174 15.18 12.33 8.03
N GLY A 175 14.81 13.46 7.42
CA GLY A 175 15.52 14.74 7.50
C GLY A 175 15.69 15.31 8.91
N VAL A 176 14.86 14.88 9.88
CA VAL A 176 14.92 15.33 11.28
C VAL A 176 16.19 14.87 11.99
N LYS A 177 16.58 13.60 11.80
CA LYS A 177 17.74 12.99 12.48
C LYS A 177 18.83 12.52 11.51
N LYS A 178 18.49 12.37 10.24
CA LYS A 178 19.33 11.84 9.16
C LYS A 178 20.08 10.56 9.55
N PRO A 179 19.40 9.56 10.13
CA PRO A 179 20.07 8.31 10.49
C PRO A 179 20.65 7.64 9.23
N GLY A 180 21.69 6.82 9.40
CA GLY A 180 22.18 5.94 8.35
C GLY A 180 21.21 4.78 8.05
N GLY A 181 21.66 3.81 7.24
CA GLY A 181 20.90 2.61 6.92
C GLY A 181 20.24 2.62 5.54
N ALA A 182 19.26 1.74 5.32
CA ALA A 182 18.70 1.47 4.00
C ALA A 182 18.01 2.68 3.37
N LEU A 183 17.20 3.43 4.14
CA LEU A 183 16.55 4.66 3.64
C LEU A 183 17.58 5.71 3.24
N HIS A 184 18.62 5.90 4.06
CA HIS A 184 19.71 6.83 3.77
C HIS A 184 20.42 6.48 2.45
N ALA A 185 20.78 5.21 2.28
CA ALA A 185 21.41 4.72 1.06
C ALA A 185 20.52 4.93 -0.17
N ALA A 186 19.22 4.65 -0.05
CA ALA A 186 18.26 4.90 -1.13
C ALA A 186 18.17 6.39 -1.49
N LEU A 187 17.96 7.27 -0.50
CA LEU A 187 17.82 8.72 -0.71
C LEU A 187 19.06 9.33 -1.38
N LEU A 188 20.27 8.97 -0.91
CA LEU A 188 21.51 9.41 -1.56
C LEU A 188 21.62 8.88 -2.99
N ALA A 189 21.29 7.61 -3.22
CA ALA A 189 21.41 7.02 -4.55
C ALA A 189 20.37 7.58 -5.55
N TYR A 190 19.27 8.16 -5.06
CA TYR A 190 18.33 8.93 -5.88
C TYR A 190 18.71 10.41 -6.03
N GLY A 191 19.67 10.92 -5.25
CA GLY A 191 20.19 12.28 -5.32
C GLY A 191 19.38 13.32 -4.53
N PHE A 192 18.75 12.92 -3.43
CA PHE A 192 18.00 13.84 -2.55
C PHE A 192 18.89 14.89 -1.86
N ASP A 193 20.21 14.67 -1.82
CA ASP A 193 21.20 15.62 -1.33
C ASP A 193 21.54 16.72 -2.35
N LEU A 194 21.22 16.50 -3.64
CA LEU A 194 21.50 17.43 -4.73
C LEU A 194 20.25 18.20 -5.16
N ASP A 195 19.17 17.49 -5.46
CA ASP A 195 17.91 18.04 -5.94
C ASP A 195 16.75 17.15 -5.46
N PRO A 196 16.16 17.46 -4.29
CA PRO A 196 15.07 16.67 -3.70
C PRO A 196 13.86 16.51 -4.61
N GLU A 197 13.47 17.55 -5.37
CA GLU A 197 12.28 17.50 -6.20
C GLU A 197 12.50 16.61 -7.42
N ALA A 198 13.63 16.75 -8.10
CA ALA A 198 13.98 15.87 -9.21
C ALA A 198 14.26 14.43 -8.73
N ALA A 199 14.83 14.26 -7.54
CA ALA A 199 15.04 12.96 -6.92
C ALA A 199 13.71 12.28 -6.59
N LEU A 200 12.72 13.02 -6.08
CA LEU A 200 11.38 12.51 -5.81
C LEU A 200 10.72 11.97 -7.09
N ALA A 201 10.81 12.70 -8.21
CA ALA A 201 10.26 12.24 -9.48
C ALA A 201 10.91 10.92 -9.94
N ARG A 202 12.25 10.85 -9.92
CA ARG A 202 12.99 9.62 -10.29
C ARG A 202 12.65 8.44 -9.36
N MET A 203 12.55 8.71 -8.06
CA MET A 203 12.24 7.69 -7.07
C MET A 203 10.80 7.20 -7.22
N ALA A 204 9.83 8.09 -7.47
CA ALA A 204 8.46 7.68 -7.72
C ALA A 204 8.31 6.80 -8.97
N ASP A 205 9.03 7.11 -10.05
CA ASP A 205 9.02 6.26 -11.25
C ASP A 205 9.61 4.88 -10.99
N ALA A 206 10.75 4.81 -10.29
CA ALA A 206 11.44 3.55 -10.02
C ALA A 206 10.71 2.70 -8.97
N GLU A 207 10.26 3.31 -7.88
CA GLU A 207 9.59 2.59 -6.79
C GLU A 207 8.12 2.29 -7.10
N GLY A 208 7.50 2.99 -8.04
CA GLY A 208 6.24 2.55 -8.64
C GLY A 208 6.36 1.19 -9.31
N GLU A 209 7.47 0.91 -9.99
CA GLU A 209 7.77 -0.43 -10.51
C GLU A 209 8.01 -1.44 -9.37
N THR A 210 8.73 -1.06 -8.30
CA THR A 210 8.90 -1.94 -7.13
C THR A 210 7.55 -2.35 -6.51
N MET A 211 6.61 -1.40 -6.41
CA MET A 211 5.26 -1.68 -5.92
C MET A 211 4.47 -2.58 -6.87
N ILE A 212 4.53 -2.32 -8.18
CA ILE A 212 3.92 -3.22 -9.19
C ILE A 212 4.49 -4.64 -9.07
N LEU A 213 5.81 -4.79 -8.83
CA LEU A 213 6.42 -6.10 -8.61
C LEU A 213 5.91 -6.80 -7.36
N HIS A 214 5.68 -6.05 -6.27
CA HIS A 214 5.05 -6.59 -5.06
C HIS A 214 3.63 -7.07 -5.35
N GLU A 215 2.79 -6.26 -6.00
CA GLU A 215 1.43 -6.67 -6.34
C GLU A 215 1.38 -7.86 -7.32
N LEU A 216 2.35 -7.95 -8.26
CA LEU A 216 2.53 -9.14 -9.10
C LEU A 216 2.90 -10.38 -8.27
N GLY A 217 3.74 -10.22 -7.25
CA GLY A 217 4.09 -11.28 -6.30
C GLY A 217 2.90 -11.71 -5.45
N GLU A 218 2.09 -10.76 -4.98
CA GLU A 218 0.87 -11.01 -4.22
C GLU A 218 -0.15 -11.80 -5.05
N PHE A 219 -0.29 -11.46 -6.34
CA PHE A 219 -1.09 -12.23 -7.27
C PHE A 219 -0.56 -13.66 -7.46
N GLU A 220 0.75 -13.81 -7.66
CA GLU A 220 1.39 -15.13 -7.83
C GLU A 220 1.23 -16.00 -6.57
N ALA A 221 1.47 -15.44 -5.39
CA ALA A 221 1.21 -16.10 -4.11
C ALA A 221 -0.27 -16.51 -3.99
N GLY A 222 -1.20 -15.64 -4.40
CA GLY A 222 -2.63 -15.93 -4.44
C GLY A 222 -2.99 -17.14 -5.30
N GLN A 223 -2.30 -17.35 -6.43
CA GLN A 223 -2.51 -18.53 -7.28
C GLN A 223 -2.11 -19.84 -6.58
N TRP A 224 -1.07 -19.82 -5.75
CA TRP A 224 -0.63 -20.99 -4.98
C TRP A 224 -1.56 -21.30 -3.80
N LEU A 225 -2.07 -20.25 -3.13
CA LEU A 225 -2.85 -20.38 -1.91
C LEU A 225 -4.35 -20.59 -2.17
N GLY A 226 -4.85 -20.12 -3.33
CA GLY A 226 -6.25 -20.23 -3.74
C GLY A 226 -7.21 -19.37 -2.89
N GLY A 227 -8.49 -19.38 -3.27
CA GLY A 227 -9.54 -18.54 -2.67
C GLY A 227 -9.77 -18.75 -1.16
N GLU A 228 -9.36 -19.90 -0.62
CA GLU A 228 -9.45 -20.18 0.82
C GLU A 228 -8.60 -19.22 1.65
N TRP A 229 -7.50 -18.70 1.10
CA TRP A 229 -6.66 -17.71 1.79
C TRP A 229 -7.40 -16.40 2.01
N GLN A 230 -8.08 -15.90 0.99
CA GLN A 230 -8.90 -14.69 1.07
C GLN A 230 -10.06 -14.90 2.06
N ALA A 231 -10.73 -16.05 2.01
CA ALA A 231 -11.81 -16.39 2.94
C ALA A 231 -11.32 -16.46 4.40
N MET A 232 -10.15 -17.07 4.65
CA MET A 232 -9.53 -17.11 5.97
C MET A 232 -9.23 -15.69 6.48
N CYS A 233 -8.58 -14.86 5.66
CA CYS A 233 -8.23 -13.50 6.06
C CYS A 233 -9.47 -12.63 6.33
N ALA A 234 -10.51 -12.76 5.50
CA ALA A 234 -11.77 -12.04 5.68
C ALA A 234 -12.56 -12.50 6.93
N GLY A 235 -12.31 -13.72 7.42
CA GLY A 235 -12.95 -14.28 8.61
C GLY A 235 -12.26 -13.93 9.94
N PHE A 236 -11.11 -13.24 9.91
CA PHE A 236 -10.41 -12.87 11.14
C PHE A 236 -11.16 -11.80 11.93
N THR A 237 -11.19 -12.01 13.25
CA THR A 237 -11.73 -11.06 14.23
C THR A 237 -10.62 -10.40 15.06
N GLY A 238 -9.46 -11.06 15.19
CA GLY A 238 -8.29 -10.56 15.90
C GLY A 238 -7.22 -9.97 14.98
N ARG A 239 -6.75 -8.76 15.32
CA ARG A 239 -5.74 -8.02 14.54
C ARG A 239 -4.41 -8.77 14.39
N ARG A 240 -3.95 -9.49 15.42
CA ARG A 240 -2.63 -10.16 15.38
C ARG A 240 -2.59 -11.29 14.36
N ALA A 241 -3.64 -12.11 14.27
CA ALA A 241 -3.69 -13.21 13.32
C ALA A 241 -3.69 -12.69 11.87
N GLU A 242 -4.49 -11.66 11.58
CA GLU A 242 -4.51 -11.02 10.26
C GLU A 242 -3.14 -10.43 9.89
N LEU A 243 -2.51 -9.71 10.81
CA LEU A 243 -1.20 -9.11 10.59
C LEU A 243 -0.11 -10.15 10.31
N VAL A 244 -0.08 -11.26 11.07
CA VAL A 244 0.87 -12.35 10.83
C VAL A 244 0.59 -13.03 9.49
N ALA A 245 -0.65 -13.40 9.21
CA ALA A 245 -1.01 -14.05 7.95
C ALA A 245 -0.61 -13.19 6.74
N ARG A 246 -0.94 -11.89 6.74
CA ARG A 246 -0.53 -10.96 5.68
C ARG A 246 0.99 -10.87 5.57
N ALA A 247 1.72 -10.76 6.67
CA ALA A 247 3.19 -10.73 6.63
C ALA A 247 3.81 -12.00 6.02
N LEU A 248 3.22 -13.18 6.24
CA LEU A 248 3.66 -14.43 5.59
C LEU A 248 3.47 -14.35 4.07
N ARG A 249 2.31 -13.86 3.61
CA ARG A 249 2.03 -13.70 2.18
C ARG A 249 2.89 -12.61 1.54
N ASP A 250 3.06 -11.46 2.19
CA ASP A 250 3.91 -10.36 1.72
C ASP A 250 5.37 -10.85 1.54
N ASN A 251 5.89 -11.65 2.50
CA ASN A 251 7.23 -12.23 2.38
C ASN A 251 7.32 -13.28 1.26
N LEU A 252 6.28 -14.08 1.05
CA LEU A 252 6.21 -15.01 -0.08
C LEU A 252 6.20 -14.26 -1.41
N ALA A 253 5.33 -13.25 -1.56
CA ALA A 253 5.21 -12.41 -2.75
C ALA A 253 6.56 -11.77 -3.12
N ASP A 254 7.26 -11.22 -2.14
CA ASP A 254 8.55 -10.57 -2.37
C ASP A 254 9.66 -11.57 -2.71
N CYS A 255 9.62 -12.81 -2.20
CA CYS A 255 10.55 -13.86 -2.58
C CYS A 255 10.23 -14.51 -3.95
N LEU A 256 8.97 -14.46 -4.39
CA LEU A 256 8.54 -14.97 -5.69
C LEU A 256 8.91 -14.01 -6.81
N VAL A 257 8.63 -12.72 -6.63
CA VAL A 257 8.67 -11.74 -7.73
C VAL A 257 9.58 -10.55 -7.41
N THR A 258 9.31 -9.80 -6.35
CA THR A 258 9.95 -8.50 -6.11
C THR A 258 11.47 -8.58 -6.02
N LEU A 259 11.99 -9.27 -5.00
CA LEU A 259 13.41 -9.32 -4.70
C LEU A 259 14.23 -10.03 -5.80
N PRO A 260 13.81 -11.19 -6.36
CA PRO A 260 14.49 -11.79 -7.50
C PRO A 260 14.58 -10.82 -8.67
N THR A 261 13.48 -10.14 -9.01
CA THR A 261 13.45 -9.21 -10.16
C THR A 261 14.35 -8.00 -9.94
N LEU A 262 14.36 -7.43 -8.72
CA LEU A 262 15.25 -6.31 -8.39
C LEU A 262 16.72 -6.74 -8.43
N LEU A 263 17.04 -7.94 -7.94
CA LEU A 263 18.40 -8.48 -7.96
C LEU A 263 18.88 -8.74 -9.39
N ASP A 264 18.06 -9.41 -10.21
CA ASP A 264 18.38 -9.71 -11.61
C ASP A 264 18.60 -8.45 -12.45
N ARG A 265 17.86 -7.38 -12.16
CA ARG A 265 18.01 -6.06 -12.81
C ARG A 265 19.20 -5.25 -12.30
N GLY A 266 19.89 -5.70 -11.25
CA GLY A 266 20.92 -4.92 -10.57
C GLY A 266 20.38 -3.62 -9.97
N ALA A 267 19.11 -3.61 -9.54
CA ALA A 267 18.39 -2.41 -9.11
C ALA A 267 18.75 -2.01 -7.66
N ALA A 268 20.03 -1.71 -7.41
CA ALA A 268 20.57 -1.43 -6.08
C ALA A 268 19.79 -0.34 -5.31
N ARG A 269 19.37 0.74 -6.00
CA ARG A 269 18.58 1.83 -5.41
C ARG A 269 17.25 1.33 -4.83
N SER A 270 16.55 0.51 -5.59
CA SER A 270 15.27 -0.08 -5.19
C SER A 270 15.44 -1.19 -4.16
N ILE A 271 16.57 -1.92 -4.16
CA ILE A 271 16.88 -2.87 -3.08
C ILE A 271 17.04 -2.11 -1.75
N HIS A 272 17.83 -1.02 -1.71
CA HIS A 272 17.92 -0.18 -0.52
C HIS A 272 16.56 0.37 -0.10
N PHE A 273 15.74 0.81 -1.05
CA PHE A 273 14.42 1.31 -0.74
C PHE A 273 13.49 0.22 -0.18
N TRP A 274 13.46 -0.96 -0.79
CA TRP A 274 12.69 -2.10 -0.30
C TRP A 274 13.07 -2.44 1.15
N PHE A 275 14.37 -2.51 1.45
CA PHE A 275 14.85 -2.77 2.82
C PHE A 275 14.56 -1.63 3.80
N SER A 276 14.34 -0.41 3.32
CA SER A 276 13.87 0.70 4.15
C SER A 276 12.42 0.54 4.62
N ASN A 277 11.65 -0.32 3.95
CA ASN A 277 10.27 -0.68 4.27
C ASN A 277 10.14 -2.11 4.84
N PHE A 278 11.26 -2.81 4.99
CA PHE A 278 11.28 -4.14 5.59
C PHE A 278 11.36 -4.01 7.11
N ASP A 279 10.20 -3.85 7.74
CA ASP A 279 10.03 -3.61 9.16
C ASP A 279 8.91 -4.47 9.79
N GLY A 280 8.62 -4.22 11.06
CA GLY A 280 7.57 -4.88 11.82
C GLY A 280 7.62 -6.41 11.76
N ILE A 281 6.44 -7.02 11.68
CA ILE A 281 6.27 -8.48 11.69
C ILE A 281 7.00 -9.15 10.51
N ARG A 282 7.03 -8.51 9.34
CA ARG A 282 7.73 -9.07 8.16
C ARG A 282 9.22 -9.27 8.44
N ARG A 283 9.85 -8.28 9.07
CA ARG A 283 11.26 -8.35 9.48
C ARG A 283 11.49 -9.30 10.65
N GLU A 284 10.61 -9.29 11.65
CA GLU A 284 10.70 -10.20 12.80
C GLU A 284 10.62 -11.68 12.37
N LEU A 285 9.77 -11.98 11.39
CA LEU A 285 9.64 -13.32 10.81
C LEU A 285 10.86 -13.73 10.00
N PHE A 286 11.57 -12.79 9.37
CA PHE A 286 12.60 -13.11 8.38
C PHE A 286 13.96 -12.45 8.65
N PRO A 287 14.60 -12.73 9.81
CA PRO A 287 15.86 -12.12 10.20
C PRO A 287 17.02 -12.42 9.24
N ARG A 288 17.08 -13.64 8.67
CA ARG A 288 18.10 -13.98 7.65
C ARG A 288 18.13 -13.00 6.48
N LEU A 289 16.97 -12.51 6.05
CA LEU A 289 16.92 -11.59 4.92
C LEU A 289 17.60 -10.26 5.27
N ALA A 290 17.45 -9.79 6.52
CA ALA A 290 18.14 -8.60 7.02
C ALA A 290 19.67 -8.83 7.06
N ASP A 291 20.13 -9.99 7.53
CA ASP A 291 21.55 -10.35 7.55
C ASP A 291 22.12 -10.45 6.13
N ALA A 292 21.36 -11.04 5.21
CA ALA A 292 21.74 -11.19 3.82
C ALA A 292 21.84 -9.83 3.10
N TYR A 293 21.01 -8.85 3.47
CA TYR A 293 21.14 -7.47 3.00
C TYR A 293 22.40 -6.78 3.53
N ALA A 294 22.74 -6.98 4.81
CA ALA A 294 23.98 -6.45 5.36
C ALA A 294 25.20 -7.02 4.60
N ALA A 295 25.23 -8.33 4.37
CA ALA A 295 26.27 -8.98 3.57
C ALA A 295 26.29 -8.50 2.10
N TRP A 296 25.12 -8.24 1.51
CA TRP A 296 25.02 -7.68 0.16
C TRP A 296 25.60 -6.26 0.07
N CYS A 297 25.37 -5.42 1.09
CA CYS A 297 26.00 -4.10 1.20
C CYS A 297 27.53 -4.17 1.26
N GLU A 298 28.07 -5.27 1.77
CA GLU A 298 29.52 -5.56 1.82
C GLU A 298 30.05 -6.21 0.52
N GLY A 299 29.18 -6.41 -0.48
CA GLY A 299 29.53 -6.96 -1.79
C GLY A 299 29.24 -8.46 -1.97
N ASN A 300 28.66 -9.15 -0.97
CA ASN A 300 28.31 -10.56 -1.08
C ASN A 300 26.93 -10.77 -1.72
N GLN A 301 26.88 -10.76 -3.06
CA GLN A 301 25.64 -11.00 -3.80
C GLN A 301 25.07 -12.42 -3.62
N GLY A 302 25.94 -13.41 -3.41
CA GLY A 302 25.55 -14.82 -3.29
C GLY A 302 24.69 -15.11 -2.06
N ALA A 303 25.03 -14.51 -0.92
CA ALA A 303 24.25 -14.65 0.32
C ALA A 303 22.80 -14.15 0.17
N PHE A 304 22.64 -13.03 -0.56
CA PHE A 304 21.33 -12.43 -0.79
C PHE A 304 20.47 -13.27 -1.74
N ALA A 305 21.02 -13.72 -2.87
CA ALA A 305 20.33 -14.64 -3.78
C ALA A 305 19.89 -15.93 -3.06
N ALA A 306 20.77 -16.50 -2.24
CA ALA A 306 20.47 -17.72 -1.48
C ALA A 306 19.37 -17.51 -0.43
N ALA A 307 19.32 -16.34 0.22
CA ALA A 307 18.25 -16.02 1.18
C ALA A 307 16.88 -15.89 0.50
N ILE A 308 16.82 -15.23 -0.66
CA ILE A 308 15.58 -15.09 -1.45
C ILE A 308 15.08 -16.46 -1.90
N ALA A 309 15.96 -17.31 -2.44
CA ALA A 309 15.60 -18.64 -2.91
C ALA A 309 15.06 -19.53 -1.78
N ALA A 310 15.72 -19.54 -0.62
CA ALA A 310 15.24 -20.29 0.55
C ALA A 310 13.93 -19.72 1.12
N GLY A 311 13.78 -18.39 1.08
CA GLY A 311 12.56 -17.70 1.52
C GLY A 311 11.34 -18.13 0.71
N ARG A 312 11.47 -18.33 -0.60
CA ARG A 312 10.36 -18.77 -1.46
C ARG A 312 9.71 -20.06 -0.96
N GLU A 313 10.51 -21.10 -0.73
CA GLU A 313 10.02 -22.40 -0.25
C GLU A 313 9.46 -22.28 1.17
N HIS A 314 10.22 -21.62 2.06
CA HIS A 314 9.84 -21.45 3.45
C HIS A 314 8.49 -20.71 3.60
N TRP A 315 8.31 -19.56 2.95
CA TRP A 315 7.09 -18.77 3.12
C TRP A 315 5.87 -19.44 2.51
N LEU A 316 6.03 -20.24 1.45
CA LEU A 316 4.96 -21.08 0.93
C LEU A 316 4.52 -22.11 1.97
N ASP A 317 5.47 -22.84 2.56
CA ASP A 317 5.18 -23.82 3.60
C ASP A 317 4.48 -23.19 4.82
N ARG A 318 4.90 -21.98 5.23
CA ARG A 318 4.26 -21.25 6.33
C ARG A 318 2.84 -20.79 6.00
N CYS A 319 2.59 -20.34 4.78
CA CYS A 319 1.23 -20.00 4.34
C CYS A 319 0.33 -21.25 4.28
N VAL A 320 0.84 -22.37 3.78
CA VAL A 320 0.12 -23.65 3.76
C VAL A 320 -0.17 -24.14 5.18
N LEU A 321 0.76 -23.98 6.13
CA LEU A 321 0.54 -24.29 7.53
C LEU A 321 -0.58 -23.43 8.14
N ALA A 322 -0.60 -22.12 7.86
CA ALA A 322 -1.68 -21.24 8.32
C ALA A 322 -3.06 -21.69 7.78
N LEU A 323 -3.14 -22.07 6.50
CA LEU A 323 -4.35 -22.65 5.90
C LEU A 323 -4.76 -23.96 6.58
N SER A 324 -3.80 -24.86 6.85
CA SER A 324 -4.09 -26.12 7.54
C SER A 324 -4.66 -25.86 8.94
N LEU A 325 -4.07 -24.94 9.71
CA LEU A 325 -4.56 -24.56 11.02
C LEU A 325 -6.00 -24.03 10.95
N HIS A 326 -6.31 -23.23 9.91
CA HIS A 326 -7.66 -22.72 9.68
C HIS A 326 -8.66 -23.82 9.30
N ARG A 327 -8.30 -24.74 8.41
CA ARG A 327 -9.14 -25.89 8.04
C ARG A 327 -9.47 -26.77 9.25
N ASP A 328 -8.50 -27.00 10.12
CA ASP A 328 -8.66 -27.89 11.28
C ASP A 328 -9.48 -27.25 12.41
N ARG A 329 -9.37 -25.91 12.60
CA ARG A 329 -9.87 -25.23 13.81
C ARG A 329 -10.89 -24.12 13.54
N GLY A 330 -11.13 -23.75 12.29
CA GLY A 330 -11.98 -22.61 11.92
C GLY A 330 -11.56 -21.33 12.64
N ALA A 331 -12.51 -20.69 13.32
CA ALA A 331 -12.25 -19.49 14.14
C ALA A 331 -11.22 -19.73 15.27
N GLY A 332 -11.08 -20.97 15.75
CA GLY A 332 -10.06 -21.34 16.75
C GLY A 332 -8.62 -21.31 16.25
N ALA A 333 -8.40 -21.02 14.95
CA ALA A 333 -7.08 -20.96 14.34
C ALA A 333 -6.33 -19.64 14.55
N GLU A 334 -7.02 -18.56 14.94
CA GLU A 334 -6.40 -17.23 15.07
C GLU A 334 -5.22 -17.21 16.03
N SER A 335 -5.36 -17.81 17.22
CA SER A 335 -4.28 -17.87 18.22
C SER A 335 -3.07 -18.71 17.72
N PRO A 336 -3.27 -19.93 17.18
CA PRO A 336 -2.20 -20.67 16.50
C PRO A 336 -1.50 -19.91 15.36
N ILE A 337 -2.26 -19.22 14.50
CA ILE A 337 -1.71 -18.43 13.39
C ILE A 337 -0.89 -17.24 13.92
N ALA A 338 -1.42 -16.52 14.92
CA ALA A 338 -0.71 -15.45 15.58
C ALA A 338 0.58 -15.94 16.27
N GLY A 339 0.60 -17.17 16.77
CA GLY A 339 1.77 -17.83 17.37
C GLY A 339 2.83 -18.26 16.36
N LEU A 340 2.56 -18.23 15.04
CA LEU A 340 3.58 -18.48 14.02
C LEU A 340 4.69 -17.43 14.02
N LEU A 341 4.42 -16.24 14.58
CA LEU A 341 5.42 -15.20 14.84
C LEU A 341 6.44 -15.65 15.90
N ASP A 342 5.95 -16.23 16.99
CA ASP A 342 6.78 -16.65 18.12
C ASP A 342 7.50 -17.98 17.84
N ALA A 343 6.93 -18.79 16.94
CA ALA A 343 7.51 -20.01 16.39
C ALA A 343 8.29 -19.77 15.09
N ALA A 344 8.66 -18.51 14.78
CA ALA A 344 9.59 -18.21 13.70
C ALA A 344 10.92 -18.90 14.05
N ASP A 345 11.10 -20.09 13.51
CA ASP A 345 12.34 -20.82 13.66
C ASP A 345 13.43 -19.92 13.07
N ALA A 346 14.35 -19.46 13.91
CA ALA A 346 15.49 -18.63 13.53
C ALA A 346 16.49 -19.37 12.60
N ARG A 347 16.03 -20.47 11.98
CA ARG A 347 16.74 -21.37 11.10
C ARG A 347 15.93 -21.52 9.82
N LEU A 348 16.00 -20.50 8.98
CA LEU A 348 16.92 -20.62 7.87
C LEU A 348 17.38 -19.25 7.45
#